data_AF-A0A9P8LF11-F1
#
_entry.id   AF-A0A9P8LF11-F1
#
_cell.length_a   1.000
_cell.length_b   1.000
_cell.length_c   1.000
_cell.angle_alpha   90.00
_cell.angle_beta   90.00
_cell.angle_gamma   90.00
#
_symmetry.space_group_name_H-M   'P 1'
#
loop_
_entity.id
_entity.type
_entity.pdbx_description
1 polymer ?
#
loop_
_entity_poly.entity_id
_entity_poly.type
_entity_poly.pdbx_seq_one_letter_code
_entity_poly.pdbx_strand_id
1 'polypeptide(L)' 'MKELGEENWSVVHAFYANAGGFVIHTPDFPPFPINAKSIYYLRSINRIKLPNIKREDIWDHSKADLFAKW' A
#
# COMPACT_ATOMS: atom_id res chain seq x y z
N MET A 1 -0.33 0.86 -12.23
CA MET A 1 -1.67 0.51 -11.69
C MET A 1 -2.79 0.94 -12.62
N LYS A 2 -2.74 2.12 -13.25
CA LYS A 2 -3.74 2.54 -14.25
C LYS A 2 -3.94 1.51 -15.38
N GLU A 3 -2.85 0.88 -15.83
CA GLU A 3 -2.87 -0.22 -16.81
C GLU A 3 -3.58 -1.50 -16.32
N LEU A 4 -3.73 -1.65 -15.00
CA LEU A 4 -4.47 -2.75 -14.36
C LEU A 4 -5.92 -2.35 -14.02
N GLY A 5 -6.39 -1.19 -14.48
CA GLY A 5 -7.74 -0.66 -14.20
C GLY A 5 -7.91 -0.03 -12.81
N GLU A 6 -6.81 0.18 -12.08
CA GLU A 6 -6.86 0.66 -10.69
C GLU A 6 -6.73 2.19 -10.65
N GLU A 7 -7.84 2.89 -10.89
CA GLU A 7 -7.87 4.35 -11.02
C GLU A 7 -7.58 5.08 -9.70
N ASN A 8 -7.93 4.48 -8.56
CA ASN A 8 -7.72 5.08 -7.24
C ASN A 8 -6.27 4.97 -6.75
N TRP A 9 -5.42 4.17 -7.42
CA TRP A 9 -4.05 3.92 -6.99
C TRP A 9 -3.06 4.95 -7.55
N SER A 10 -2.92 6.07 -6.84
CA SER A 10 -1.97 7.14 -7.17
C SER A 10 -0.52 6.83 -6.72
N VAL A 11 0.44 7.65 -7.17
CA VAL A 11 1.87 7.53 -6.77
C VAL A 11 2.09 7.61 -5.26
N VAL A 12 1.18 8.24 -4.50
CA VAL A 12 1.28 8.31 -3.03
C VAL A 12 1.10 6.94 -2.39
N HIS A 13 0.25 6.08 -2.95
CA HIS A 13 0.14 4.69 -2.48
C HIS A 13 1.44 3.94 -2.71
N ALA A 14 2.15 4.21 -3.82
CA ALA A 14 3.43 3.60 -4.09
C ALA A 14 4.50 4.04 -3.08
N PHE A 15 4.57 5.34 -2.75
CA PHE A 15 5.48 5.82 -1.70
C PHE A 15 5.14 5.25 -0.33
N TYR A 16 3.85 5.23 0.03
CA TYR A 16 3.39 4.64 1.28
C TYR A 16 3.74 3.14 1.39
N ALA A 17 3.55 2.37 0.31
CA ALA A 17 3.97 0.97 0.23
C ALA A 17 5.47 0.81 0.47
N ASN A 18 6.29 1.62 -0.19
CA ASN A 18 7.75 1.57 -0.08
C ASN A 18 8.25 1.99 1.31
N ALA A 19 7.49 2.82 2.04
CA ALA A 19 7.75 3.18 3.42
C ALA A 19 7.29 2.10 4.43
N GLY A 20 6.68 1.00 3.98
CA GLY A 20 6.19 -0.08 4.83
C GLY A 20 4.74 0.06 5.28
N GLY A 21 3.98 1.00 4.70
CA GLY A 21 2.58 1.25 5.06
C GLY A 21 1.58 0.16 4.64
N PHE A 22 2.00 -0.80 3.80
CA PHE A 22 1.18 -1.97 3.49
C PHE A 22 1.85 -3.25 3.95
N VAL A 23 1.07 -4.07 4.66
CA VAL A 23 1.47 -5.40 5.14
C VAL A 23 0.62 -6.45 4.42
N ILE A 24 1.25 -7.50 3.92
CA ILE A 24 0.55 -8.65 3.35
C ILE A 24 0.40 -9.74 4.41
N HIS A 25 -0.78 -10.36 4.44
CA HIS A 25 -1.07 -11.51 5.27
C HIS A 25 -1.18 -12.74 4.37
N THR A 26 -0.36 -13.75 4.65
CA THR A 26 -0.37 -15.05 3.97
C THR A 26 -0.75 -16.13 4.97
N PRO A 27 -1.41 -17.23 4.53
CA PRO A 27 -1.82 -18.29 5.45
C PRO A 27 -0.63 -18.98 6.16
N ASP A 28 0.51 -19.07 5.47
CA ASP A 28 1.62 -19.95 5.86
C ASP A 28 2.88 -19.21 6.32
N PHE A 29 2.85 -17.87 6.32
CA PHE A 29 4.03 -17.05 6.60
C PHE A 29 3.65 -15.81 7.41
N PRO A 30 4.49 -15.37 8.37
CA PRO A 30 4.22 -14.20 9.19
C PRO A 30 3.96 -12.94 8.35
N PRO A 31 3.08 -12.03 8.77
CA PRO A 31 2.81 -10.80 8.02
C PRO A 31 4.08 -9.97 7.82
N PHE A 32 4.26 -9.41 6.62
CA PHE A 32 5.44 -8.62 6.27
C PHE A 32 5.10 -7.42 5.37
N PRO A 33 5.87 -6.32 5.45
CA PRO A 33 5.66 -5.16 4.61
C PRO A 33 5.96 -5.48 3.14
N ILE A 34 5.17 -4.91 2.23
CA ILE A 34 5.30 -5.14 0.80
C ILE A 34 5.43 -3.81 0.03
N ASN A 35 6.40 -3.76 -0.87
CA ASN A 35 6.69 -2.55 -1.66
C ASN A 35 5.75 -2.43 -2.87
N ALA A 36 5.75 -1.26 -3.51
CA ALA A 36 4.85 -0.94 -4.62
C ALA A 36 5.02 -1.88 -5.84
N LYS A 37 6.25 -2.32 -6.12
CA LYS A 37 6.55 -3.21 -7.25
C LYS A 37 5.96 -4.60 -7.03
N SER A 38 6.12 -5.13 -5.83
CA SER A 38 5.54 -6.42 -5.44
C SER A 38 4.02 -6.37 -5.42
N ILE A 39 3.41 -5.28 -4.92
CA ILE A 39 1.95 -5.08 -5.01
C ILE A 39 1.48 -5.09 -6.46
N TYR A 40 2.14 -4.34 -7.36
CA TYR A 40 1.79 -4.31 -8.78
C TYR A 40 1.87 -5.70 -9.41
N TYR A 41 2.95 -6.44 -9.15
CA TYR A 41 3.12 -7.80 -9.66
C TYR A 41 2.01 -8.73 -9.16
N LEU A 42 1.76 -8.77 -7.85
CA LEU A 42 0.73 -9.64 -7.28
C LEU A 42 -0.68 -9.27 -7.79
N ARG A 43 -0.94 -7.98 -8.04
CA ARG A 43 -2.20 -7.53 -8.62
C ARG A 43 -2.32 -7.95 -10.09
N SER A 44 -1.26 -7.84 -10.89
CA SER A 44 -1.30 -8.21 -12.31
C SER A 44 -1.59 -9.70 -12.53
N ILE A 45 -1.22 -10.56 -11.56
CA ILE A 45 -1.56 -11.99 -11.55
C ILE A 45 -2.81 -12.32 -10.71
N ASN A 46 -3.61 -11.32 -10.31
CA ASN A 46 -4.84 -11.47 -9.53
C ASN A 46 -4.69 -12.25 -8.21
N ARG A 47 -3.51 -12.21 -7.57
CA ARG A 47 -3.25 -12.88 -6.29
C ARG A 47 -3.62 -12.05 -5.07
N ILE A 48 -3.79 -10.74 -5.23
CA ILE A 48 -4.24 -9.85 -4.17
C ILE A 48 -5.39 -8.97 -4.62
N LYS A 49 -6.19 -8.55 -3.64
CA LYS A 49 -7.11 -7.41 -3.76
C LYS A 49 -6.40 -6.19 -3.19
N LEU A 50 -6.56 -5.04 -3.83
CA LEU A 50 -6.03 -3.79 -3.28
C LEU A 50 -6.94 -3.27 -2.18
N PRO A 51 -6.37 -2.73 -1.09
CA PRO A 51 -7.16 -2.06 -0.07
C PRO A 51 -7.82 -0.82 -0.67
N ASN A 52 -9.07 -0.56 -0.29
CA ASN A 52 -9.77 0.67 -0.63
C ASN A 52 -9.38 1.79 0.33
N ILE A 53 -8.09 2.14 0.34
CA ILE A 53 -7.55 3.28 1.09
C ILE A 53 -7.51 4.49 0.16
N LYS A 54 -7.95 5.66 0.61
CA LYS A 54 -7.85 6.87 -0.19
C LYS A 54 -6.48 7.50 0.02
N ARG A 55 -6.06 8.27 -0.99
CA ARG A 55 -4.86 9.11 -0.89
C ARG A 55 -4.92 10.02 0.35
N GLU A 56 -6.09 10.58 0.63
CA GLU A 56 -6.31 11.50 1.75
C GLU A 56 -6.06 10.83 3.10
N ASP A 57 -6.50 9.58 3.27
CA ASP A 57 -6.27 8.79 4.50
C ASP A 57 -4.79 8.55 4.75
N ILE A 58 -4.01 8.31 3.68
CA ILE A 58 -2.55 8.13 3.76
C ILE A 58 -1.85 9.42 4.21
N TRP A 59 -2.30 10.56 3.68
CA TRP A 59 -1.74 11.87 4.06
C TRP A 59 -2.07 12.26 5.49
N ASP A 60 -3.26 11.90 5.97
CA ASP A 60 -3.65 12.13 7.35
C ASP A 60 -2.79 11.31 8.31
N HIS A 61 -2.55 10.04 7.99
CA HIS A 61 -1.67 9.16 8.78
C HIS A 61 -0.22 9.64 8.82
N SER A 62 0.32 10.10 7.68
CA SER A 62 1.71 10.61 7.63
C SER A 62 1.92 11.90 8.45
N LYS A 63 0.86 12.65 8.75
CA LYS A 63 0.94 13.79 9.68
C LYS A 63 0.98 13.32 11.14
N ALA A 64 0.29 12.24 11.48
CA ALA A 64 0.30 11.69 12.84
C ALA A 64 1.72 11.23 13.27
N ASP A 65 2.50 10.64 12.36
CA ASP A 65 3.92 10.29 12.61
C ASP A 65 4.81 11.51 12.91
N LEU A 66 4.50 12.68 12.33
CA LEU A 66 5.21 13.93 12.63
C LEU A 66 4.87 14.48 14.03
N PHE A 67 3.65 14.23 14.53
CA PHE A 67 3.19 14.70 15.84
C PHE A 67 3.46 13.72 16.99
N ALA A 68 3.82 12.47 16.71
CA ALA A 68 4.07 11.44 17.72
C ALA A 68 5.48 11.48 18.33
N LYS A 69 6.32 12.46 17.98
CA LYS A 69 7.68 12.61 18.53
C LYS A 69 7.72 13.77 19.53
N TRP A 70 7.47 13.46 20.81
CA TRP A 70 7.77 14.31 21.97
C TRP A 70 8.66 13.53 22.94
#